data_AF-A0A211ZMU3-F1
#
_entry.id   AF-A0A211ZMU3-F1
#
_cell.length_a   1.000
_cell.length_b   1.000
_cell.length_c   1.000
_cell.angle_alpha   90.00
_cell.angle_beta   90.00
_cell.angle_gamma   90.00
#
_symmetry.space_group_name_H-M   'P 1'
#
loop_
_entity.id
_entity.type
_entity.pdbx_description
1 polymer ?
#
loop_
_entity_poly.entity_id
_entity_poly.type
_entity_poly.pdbx_seq_one_letter_code
_entity_poly.pdbx_strand_id
1 'polypeptide(L)' 'MRWLVRMAPPLLVTAGLVMGGFMNSPWPPGPTIRHLAAFPNCAMARWVELAPARAGEPGYYARHDRDGDGIACEPWAP' A
#
# COMPACT_ATOMS: atom_id res chain seq x y z
N MET A 1 -12.54 26.76 -24.73
CA MET A 1 -12.15 27.28 -23.40
C MET A 1 -13.14 27.03 -22.26
N ARG A 2 -14.46 27.22 -22.41
CA ARG A 2 -15.43 27.10 -21.28
C ARG A 2 -15.56 25.69 -20.64
N TRP A 3 -15.23 24.63 -21.38
CA TRP A 3 -15.20 23.25 -20.85
C TRP A 3 -14.01 22.97 -19.91
N LEU A 4 -12.84 23.57 -20.19
CA LEU A 4 -11.64 23.44 -19.35
C LEU A 4 -11.88 24.02 -17.95
N VAL A 5 -12.58 25.15 -17.86
CA VAL A 5 -12.87 25.83 -16.58
C VAL A 5 -13.90 25.07 -15.73
N ARG A 6 -14.80 24.28 -16.35
CA ARG A 6 -15.80 23.45 -15.64
C ARG A 6 -15.23 22.13 -15.12
N MET A 7 -14.24 21.55 -15.80
CA MET A 7 -13.60 20.28 -15.41
C MET A 7 -12.39 20.49 -14.47
N ALA A 8 -11.74 21.67 -14.50
CA ALA A 8 -10.63 22.00 -13.63
C ALA A 8 -10.91 21.89 -12.11
N PRO A 9 -12.04 22.41 -11.57
CA PRO A 9 -12.30 22.33 -10.12
C PRO A 9 -12.40 20.90 -9.55
N PRO A 10 -13.15 19.94 -10.14
CA PRO A 10 -13.17 18.57 -9.62
C PRO A 10 -11.84 17.83 -9.76
N LEU A 11 -11.05 18.13 -10.80
CA LEU A 11 -9.70 17.57 -10.96
C LEU A 11 -8.72 18.07 -9.89
N LEU A 12 -8.81 19.35 -9.51
CA LEU A 12 -7.97 19.91 -8.44
C LEU A 12 -8.37 19.38 -7.06
N VAL A 13 -9.66 19.21 -6.79
CA VAL A 13 -10.16 18.65 -5.52
C VAL A 13 -9.73 17.19 -5.36
N THR A 14 -9.88 16.38 -6.41
CA THR A 14 -9.44 14.97 -6.40
C THR A 14 -7.93 14.85 -6.24
N ALA A 15 -7.14 15.67 -6.95
CA ALA A 15 -5.69 15.72 -6.77
C ALA A 15 -5.28 16.10 -5.33
N GLY A 16 -5.94 17.10 -4.73
CA GLY A 16 -5.69 17.52 -3.35
C GLY A 16 -5.98 16.42 -2.32
N LEU A 17 -7.08 15.69 -2.49
CA LEU A 17 -7.45 14.56 -1.60
C LEU A 17 -6.45 13.39 -1.71
N VAL A 18 -6.05 13.05 -2.94
CA VAL A 18 -5.05 11.99 -3.17
C VAL A 18 -3.70 12.37 -2.58
N MET A 19 -3.22 13.60 -2.84
CA MET A 19 -1.96 14.12 -2.30
C MET A 19 -1.98 14.16 -0.76
N GLY A 20 -3.08 14.62 -0.16
CA GLY A 20 -3.26 14.64 1.30
C GLY A 20 -3.28 13.24 1.92
N GLY A 21 -3.89 12.26 1.25
CA GLY A 21 -3.85 10.86 1.69
C GLY A 21 -2.43 10.28 1.70
N PHE A 22 -1.63 10.56 0.66
CA PHE A 22 -0.24 10.12 0.59
C PHE A 22 0.66 10.77 1.64
N MET A 23 0.43 12.05 1.99
CA MET A 23 1.21 12.74 3.03
C MET A 23 0.99 12.17 4.44
N ASN A 24 -0.08 11.41 4.65
CA ASN A 24 -0.33 10.71 5.92
C ASN A 24 0.23 9.28 5.93
N SER A 25 0.80 8.80 4.81
CA SER A 25 1.47 7.51 4.79
C SER A 25 2.87 7.64 5.40
N PRO A 26 3.28 6.71 6.30
CA PRO A 26 4.65 6.69 6.82
C PRO A 26 5.68 6.30 5.76
N TRP A 27 5.25 5.91 4.55
CA TRP A 27 6.11 5.45 3.46
C TRP A 27 5.93 6.29 2.20
N PRO A 28 6.95 6.32 1.31
CA PRO A 28 6.82 6.92 -0.01
C PRO A 28 5.70 6.24 -0.84
N PRO A 29 5.13 6.92 -1.86
CA PRO A 29 4.01 6.39 -2.64
C PRO A 29 4.25 5.00 -3.25
N GLY A 30 5.49 4.71 -3.68
CA GLY A 30 5.86 3.42 -4.27
C GLY A 30 5.62 2.24 -3.32
N PRO A 31 6.31 2.17 -2.17
CA PRO A 31 6.05 1.17 -1.14
C PRO A 31 4.60 1.12 -0.66
N THR A 32 3.91 2.27 -0.56
CA THR A 32 2.49 2.31 -0.18
C THR A 32 1.60 1.58 -1.19
N ILE A 33 1.80 1.81 -2.48
CA ILE A 33 1.05 1.11 -3.54
C ILE A 33 1.36 -0.39 -3.51
N ARG A 34 2.64 -0.77 -3.36
CA ARG A 34 3.04 -2.18 -3.24
C ARG A 34 2.45 -2.83 -1.99
N HIS A 35 2.42 -2.14 -0.85
CA HIS A 35 1.79 -2.64 0.37
C HIS A 35 0.31 -2.95 0.11
N LEU A 36 -0.45 -2.02 -0.48
CA LEU A 36 -1.85 -2.27 -0.87
C LEU A 36 -1.99 -3.47 -1.82
N ALA A 37 -1.09 -3.60 -2.79
CA ALA A 37 -1.09 -4.73 -3.70
C ALA A 37 -0.78 -6.05 -2.97
N ALA A 38 0.03 -6.06 -1.90
CA ALA A 38 0.34 -7.25 -1.12
C ALA A 38 -0.84 -7.80 -0.29
N PHE A 39 -1.92 -7.02 -0.10
CA PHE A 39 -3.07 -7.37 0.75
C PHE A 39 -3.77 -8.72 0.48
N PRO A 40 -3.95 -9.19 -0.77
CA PRO A 40 -4.78 -10.36 -1.04
C PRO A 40 -4.24 -11.66 -0.43
N ASN A 41 -2.94 -11.91 -0.55
CA ASN A 41 -2.28 -13.14 -0.12
C ASN A 41 -0.74 -13.03 -0.19
N CYS A 42 -0.05 -14.01 0.39
CA CYS A 42 1.41 -14.08 0.35
C CYS A 42 2.03 -14.28 -1.04
N ALA A 43 1.30 -14.84 -2.02
CA ALA A 43 1.82 -14.91 -3.39
C ALA A 43 1.93 -13.50 -3.99
N MET A 44 0.94 -12.65 -3.76
CA MET A 44 0.96 -11.26 -4.20
C MET A 44 2.00 -10.44 -3.43
N ALA A 45 2.14 -10.65 -2.12
CA ALA A 45 3.17 -9.99 -1.32
C ALA A 45 4.59 -10.30 -1.82
N ARG A 46 4.86 -11.55 -2.23
CA ARG A 46 6.13 -11.93 -2.88
C ARG A 46 6.26 -11.33 -4.27
N TRP A 47 5.18 -11.29 -5.05
CA TRP A 47 5.17 -10.72 -6.41
C TRP A 47 5.53 -9.23 -6.42
N VAL A 48 5.12 -8.48 -5.40
CA VAL A 48 5.48 -7.06 -5.23
C VAL A 48 6.75 -6.82 -4.41
N GLU A 49 7.52 -7.87 -4.13
CA GLU A 49 8.81 -7.82 -3.42
C GLU A 49 8.70 -7.25 -1.99
N LEU A 50 7.59 -7.54 -1.30
CA LEU A 50 7.35 -7.12 0.09
C LEU A 50 7.16 -8.30 1.05
N ALA A 51 7.59 -9.50 0.68
CA ALA A 51 7.55 -10.67 1.56
C ALA A 51 8.92 -11.38 1.58
N PRO A 52 9.39 -11.83 2.75
CA PRO A 52 8.77 -11.65 4.08
C PRO A 52 8.81 -10.19 4.55
N ALA A 53 7.88 -9.80 5.43
CA ALA A 53 7.80 -8.44 5.99
C ALA A 53 7.60 -8.46 7.50
N ARG A 54 8.26 -7.57 8.22
CA ARG A 54 8.13 -7.42 9.68
C ARG A 54 6.99 -6.49 10.06
N ALA A 55 6.46 -6.65 11.26
CA ALA A 55 5.46 -5.75 11.81
C ALA A 55 5.89 -4.27 11.70
N GLY A 56 5.07 -3.46 11.04
CA GLY A 56 5.35 -2.04 10.78
C GLY A 56 6.04 -1.75 9.45
N GLU A 57 6.41 -2.78 8.68
CA GLU A 57 6.97 -2.63 7.33
C GLU A 57 5.88 -2.73 6.24
N PRO A 58 6.10 -2.13 5.06
CA PRO A 58 5.30 -2.41 3.87
C PRO A 58 5.23 -3.92 3.60
N GLY A 59 4.08 -4.42 3.18
CA GLY A 59 3.83 -5.87 2.99
C GLY A 59 3.33 -6.61 4.24
N TYR A 60 3.56 -6.09 5.45
CA TYR A 60 3.05 -6.74 6.65
C TYR A 60 1.54 -6.56 6.77
N TYR A 61 0.85 -7.68 6.91
CA TYR A 61 -0.53 -7.73 7.34
C TYR A 61 -0.67 -8.83 8.38
N ALA A 62 -1.29 -8.53 9.53
CA ALA A 62 -1.46 -9.51 10.60
C ALA A 62 -2.18 -10.80 10.14
N ARG A 63 -2.99 -10.74 9.08
CA ARG A 63 -3.64 -11.92 8.47
C ARG A 63 -2.69 -12.84 7.68
N HIS A 64 -1.49 -12.37 7.39
CA HIS A 64 -0.44 -13.09 6.66
C HIS A 64 0.68 -13.60 7.59
N ASP A 65 0.66 -13.17 8.85
CA ASP A 65 1.49 -13.68 9.94
C ASP A 65 0.71 -14.82 10.61
N ARG A 66 1.13 -16.07 10.35
CA ARG A 66 0.32 -17.26 10.66
C ARG A 66 0.51 -17.71 12.10
N ASP A 67 1.71 -17.59 12.62
CA ASP A 67 2.13 -17.98 13.95
C ASP A 67 2.19 -16.79 14.92
N GLY A 68 2.13 -15.55 14.41
CA GLY A 68 1.99 -14.33 15.20
C GLY A 68 3.31 -13.85 15.78
N ASP A 69 4.43 -14.19 15.13
CA ASP A 69 5.77 -13.84 15.59
C ASP A 69 6.20 -12.42 15.15
N GLY A 70 5.38 -11.77 14.33
CA GLY A 70 5.64 -10.45 13.77
C GLY A 70 6.30 -10.48 12.39
N ILE A 71 6.42 -11.65 11.74
CA ILE A 71 6.95 -11.81 10.38
C ILE A 71 5.88 -12.43 9.47
N ALA A 72 5.37 -11.63 8.53
CA ALA A 72 4.38 -12.09 7.56
C ALA A 72 5.04 -12.79 6.35
N CYS A 73 4.36 -13.81 5.84
CA CYS A 73 4.70 -14.50 4.58
C CYS A 73 6.09 -15.15 4.51
N GLU A 74 6.56 -15.67 5.63
CA GLU A 74 7.83 -16.37 5.75
C GLU A 74 8.03 -17.46 4.68
N PRO A 75 9.28 -17.66 4.21
CA PRO A 75 9.61 -18.74 3.28
C PRO A 75 9.87 -20.08 3.97
N TRP A 76 9.95 -20.13 5.31
CA TRP A 76 10.13 -21.37 6.08
C TRP A 76 8.81 -21.85 6.70
N ALA A 77 8.82 -23.09 7.21
CA ALA A 77 7.74 -23.56 8.05
C ALA A 77 7.83 -22.88 9.42
N PRO A 78 6.74 -22.31 9.95
CA PRO A 78 6.66 -21.90 11.35
C PRO A 78 6.63 -23.11 12.28
#